data_AF-A0A5Y5T9F0-F1
#
_entry.id   AF-A0A5Y5T9F0-F1
#
_cell.length_a   1.000
_cell.length_b   1.000
_cell.length_c   1.000
_cell.angle_alpha   90.00
_cell.angle_beta   90.00
_cell.angle_gamma   90.00
#
_symmetry.space_group_name_H-M   'P 1'
#
loop_
_entity.id
_entity.type
_entity.pdbx_description
1 polymer ?
#
loop_
_entity_poly.entity_id
_entity_poly.type
_entity_poly.pdbx_seq_one_letter_code
_entity_poly.pdbx_strand_id
1 'polypeptide(L)'
;MDEYTGLRRPLTGADAYRIPASLAGEKYRELPLCMLVAWWIFLRHTPSTVREVSEAFHISARRAGDLLLYIGSLPHVDSERRWIPSPSGGRCRAVTVAGIGPVSTRNPREYISRRVPVKREGPAARRVLPPVSIRNLRTWMVSRKPGERVPHEYAPVGGG
;
A
#
# COMPACT_ATOMS: atom_id res chain seq x y z
N MET A 1 -22.82 37.58 -8.45
CA MET A 1 -21.45 37.57 -9.00
C MET A 1 -20.48 37.39 -7.84
N ASP A 2 -19.89 36.24 -7.56
CA ASP A 2 -20.04 34.88 -8.08
C ASP A 2 -19.69 33.92 -6.94
N GLU A 3 -20.47 32.86 -6.87
CA GLU A 3 -20.38 31.73 -5.95
C GLU A 3 -18.99 31.08 -5.96
N TYR A 4 -18.28 31.16 -4.83
CA TYR A 4 -17.19 30.23 -4.50
C TYR A 4 -17.69 29.06 -3.63
N THR A 5 -18.86 28.53 -3.97
CA THR A 5 -19.34 27.22 -3.50
C THR A 5 -18.58 26.13 -4.25
N GLY A 6 -17.28 26.04 -3.97
CA GLY A 6 -16.38 25.00 -4.47
C GLY A 6 -16.71 23.66 -3.83
N LEU A 7 -17.81 23.05 -4.30
CA LEU A 7 -18.07 21.61 -4.35
C LEU A 7 -17.44 20.81 -3.21
N ARG A 8 -17.99 20.94 -1.99
CA ARG A 8 -18.06 19.79 -1.10
C ARG A 8 -18.92 18.75 -1.81
N ARG A 9 -18.29 17.89 -2.62
CA ARG A 9 -18.97 16.69 -3.13
C ARG A 9 -19.60 16.02 -1.91
N PRO A 10 -20.91 15.74 -1.91
CA PRO A 10 -21.48 14.90 -0.89
C PRO A 10 -20.72 13.59 -0.95
N LEU A 11 -20.09 13.22 0.16
CA LEU A 11 -19.43 11.93 0.30
C LEU A 11 -20.53 10.87 0.15
N THR A 12 -20.72 10.38 -1.09
CA THR A 12 -21.58 9.26 -1.39
C THR A 12 -21.11 8.08 -0.54
N GLY A 13 -22.03 7.22 -0.09
CA GLY A 13 -21.83 6.23 0.99
C GLY A 13 -20.62 5.28 0.89
N ALA A 14 -19.84 5.30 -0.19
CA ALA A 14 -18.55 4.65 -0.32
C ALA A 14 -17.42 5.28 0.54
N ASP A 15 -17.59 6.53 0.97
CA ASP A 15 -16.62 7.22 1.82
C ASP A 15 -16.90 7.12 3.32
N ALA A 16 -18.04 6.53 3.70
CA ALA A 16 -18.39 6.30 5.09
C ALA A 16 -17.38 5.35 5.77
N TYR A 17 -16.92 5.73 6.94
CA TYR A 17 -16.07 4.91 7.80
C TYR A 17 -16.59 4.98 9.23
N ARG A 18 -16.28 3.97 10.02
CA ARG A 18 -16.59 3.94 11.46
C ARG A 18 -15.37 4.33 12.26
N ILE A 19 -15.57 5.10 13.32
CA ILE A 19 -14.52 5.40 14.30
C ILE A 19 -14.60 4.34 15.41
N PRO A 20 -13.53 3.58 15.66
CA PRO A 20 -13.48 2.63 16.79
C PRO A 20 -13.69 3.34 18.13
N ALA A 21 -14.29 2.66 19.11
CA ALA A 21 -14.57 3.24 20.43
C ALA A 21 -13.30 3.74 21.16
N SER A 22 -12.14 3.13 20.90
CA SER A 22 -10.84 3.58 21.42
C SER A 22 -10.45 5.00 20.97
N LEU A 23 -11.14 5.55 19.97
CA LEU A 23 -10.96 6.89 19.45
C LEU A 23 -12.19 7.80 19.67
N ALA A 24 -13.07 7.48 20.61
CA ALA A 24 -14.28 8.27 20.87
C ALA A 24 -14.04 9.66 21.51
N GLY A 25 -12.81 9.99 21.92
CA GLY A 25 -12.48 11.27 22.55
C GLY A 25 -12.52 12.47 21.60
N GLU A 26 -12.88 13.64 22.15
CA GLU A 26 -13.00 14.92 21.41
C GLU A 26 -11.74 15.25 20.57
N LYS A 27 -10.54 14.96 21.11
CA LYS A 27 -9.25 15.21 20.44
C LYS A 27 -9.07 14.49 19.09
N TYR A 28 -9.90 13.50 18.77
CA TYR A 28 -9.81 12.74 17.53
C TYR A 28 -10.90 13.11 16.51
N ARG A 29 -11.98 13.79 16.91
CA ARG A 29 -13.17 13.99 16.06
C ARG A 29 -12.88 14.73 14.76
N GLU A 30 -11.97 15.70 14.80
CA GLU A 30 -11.62 16.53 13.64
C GLU A 30 -10.42 16.02 12.85
N LEU A 31 -9.83 14.88 13.27
CA LEU A 31 -8.68 14.33 12.58
C LEU A 31 -9.08 13.66 11.26
N PRO A 32 -8.26 13.78 10.21
CA PRO A 32 -8.48 13.03 8.98
C PRO A 32 -8.32 11.53 9.23
N LEU A 33 -9.00 10.71 8.43
CA LEU A 33 -9.01 9.24 8.58
C LEU A 33 -7.61 8.61 8.68
N CYS A 34 -6.62 9.12 7.93
CA CYS A 34 -5.25 8.61 8.02
C CYS A 34 -4.62 8.81 9.41
N MET A 35 -4.91 9.93 10.07
CA MET A 35 -4.44 10.21 11.42
C MET A 35 -5.22 9.41 12.46
N LEU A 36 -6.53 9.23 12.26
CA LEU A 36 -7.33 8.31 13.09
C LEU A 36 -6.75 6.89 13.05
N VAL A 37 -6.45 6.37 11.86
CA VAL A 37 -5.82 5.06 11.72
C VAL A 37 -4.44 5.03 12.39
N ALA A 38 -3.59 6.05 12.21
CA ALA A 38 -2.29 6.10 12.87
C ALA A 38 -2.41 6.08 14.40
N TRP A 39 -3.30 6.89 14.98
CA TRP A 39 -3.59 6.90 16.41
C TRP A 39 -4.13 5.57 16.91
N TRP A 40 -5.02 4.93 16.16
CA TRP A 40 -5.55 3.62 16.51
C TRP A 40 -4.45 2.56 16.58
N ILE A 41 -3.54 2.53 15.59
CA ILE A 41 -2.40 1.59 15.57
C ILE A 41 -1.46 1.87 16.75
N PHE A 42 -1.17 3.15 17.01
CA PHE A 42 -0.30 3.57 18.12
C PHE A 42 -0.84 3.10 19.47
N LEU A 43 -2.14 3.29 19.73
CA LEU A 43 -2.79 2.88 20.98
C LEU A 43 -2.85 1.36 21.18
N ARG A 44 -2.77 0.57 20.10
CA ARG A 44 -2.80 -0.90 20.18
C ARG A 44 -1.47 -1.52 20.60
N HIS A 45 -0.36 -0.77 20.52
CA HIS A 45 1.01 -1.26 20.77
C HIS A 45 1.38 -2.55 20.02
N THR A 46 0.62 -2.89 18.98
CA THR A 46 0.76 -4.12 18.20
C THR A 46 0.68 -3.77 16.71
N PRO A 47 1.43 -4.49 15.86
CA PRO A 47 1.38 -4.24 14.42
C PRO A 47 -0.01 -4.51 13.88
N SER A 48 -0.48 -3.61 13.02
CA SER A 48 -1.79 -3.72 12.40
C SER A 48 -1.66 -4.02 10.92
N THR A 49 -2.42 -5.02 10.47
CA THR A 49 -2.54 -5.45 9.09
C THR A 49 -3.64 -4.67 8.35
N VAL A 50 -3.64 -4.78 7.02
CA VAL A 50 -4.72 -4.24 6.17
C VAL A 50 -6.09 -4.77 6.60
N ARG A 51 -6.17 -6.06 6.96
CA ARG A 51 -7.42 -6.72 7.36
C ARG A 51 -7.98 -6.09 8.63
N GLU A 52 -7.16 -5.96 9.67
CA GLU A 52 -7.59 -5.39 10.95
C GLU A 52 -8.02 -3.93 10.82
N VAL A 53 -7.33 -3.14 10.01
CA VAL A 53 -7.72 -1.74 9.75
C VAL A 53 -9.03 -1.68 8.98
N SER A 54 -9.19 -2.53 7.96
CA SER A 54 -10.41 -2.64 7.17
C SER A 54 -11.61 -2.99 8.03
N GLU A 55 -11.46 -3.99 8.92
CA GLU A 55 -12.49 -4.43 9.86
C GLU A 55 -12.81 -3.34 10.89
N ALA A 56 -11.80 -2.74 11.53
CA ALA A 56 -12.01 -1.75 12.59
C ALA A 56 -12.69 -0.47 12.10
N PHE A 57 -12.32 0.01 10.91
CA PHE A 57 -12.84 1.25 10.34
C PHE A 57 -13.98 1.03 9.35
N HIS A 58 -14.38 -0.22 9.09
CA HIS A 58 -15.39 -0.59 8.10
C HIS A 58 -15.13 0.03 6.71
N ILE A 59 -13.88 -0.01 6.27
CA ILE A 59 -13.45 0.46 4.95
C ILE A 59 -12.94 -0.71 4.10
N SER A 60 -12.87 -0.53 2.78
CA SER A 60 -12.34 -1.58 1.90
C SER A 60 -10.86 -1.88 2.17
N ALA A 61 -10.45 -3.13 1.93
CA ALA A 61 -9.05 -3.54 2.04
C ALA A 61 -8.11 -2.71 1.14
N ARG A 62 -8.58 -2.31 -0.04
CA ARG A 62 -7.87 -1.39 -0.96
C ARG A 62 -7.57 -0.06 -0.25
N ARG A 63 -8.60 0.57 0.33
CA ARG A 63 -8.49 1.86 1.03
C ARG A 63 -7.62 1.75 2.28
N ALA A 64 -7.78 0.69 3.07
CA ALA A 64 -6.92 0.43 4.22
C ALA A 64 -5.45 0.27 3.81
N GLY A 65 -5.17 -0.44 2.71
CA GLY A 65 -3.83 -0.56 2.15
C GLY A 65 -3.22 0.79 1.72
N ASP A 66 -4.01 1.64 1.06
CA ASP A 66 -3.58 2.99 0.68
C ASP A 66 -3.31 3.88 1.90
N LEU A 67 -4.13 3.78 2.95
CA LEU A 67 -3.91 4.50 4.22
C LEU A 67 -2.63 4.04 4.91
N LEU A 68 -2.39 2.73 5.02
CA LEU A 68 -1.15 2.18 5.60
C LEU A 68 0.09 2.53 4.76
N LEU A 69 -0.07 2.79 3.45
CA LEU A 69 0.98 3.34 2.59
C LEU A 69 1.23 4.80 2.86
N TYR A 70 0.16 5.58 2.95
CA TYR A 70 0.25 6.99 3.19
C TYR A 70 0.84 7.33 4.57
N ILE A 71 0.42 6.61 5.62
CA ILE A 71 0.96 6.78 6.98
C ILE A 71 2.48 6.65 7.02
N GLY A 72 3.04 5.65 6.32
CA GLY A 72 4.49 5.47 6.21
C GLY A 72 5.24 6.60 5.50
N SER A 73 4.54 7.50 4.82
CA SER A 73 5.11 8.68 4.17
C SER A 73 5.02 9.95 5.03
N LEU A 74 4.19 9.95 6.07
CA LEU A 74 3.99 11.11 6.94
C LEU A 74 5.26 11.42 7.75
N PRO A 75 5.63 12.70 7.91
CA PRO A 75 6.87 13.09 8.58
C PRO A 75 6.77 13.01 10.11
N HIS A 76 5.55 13.20 10.63
CA HIS A 76 5.25 13.31 12.05
C HIS A 76 4.70 11.99 12.61
N VAL A 77 4.72 10.91 11.83
CA VAL A 77 4.35 9.57 12.30
C VAL A 77 5.57 8.68 12.18
N ASP A 78 6.11 8.27 13.31
CA ASP A 78 7.15 7.26 13.36
C ASP A 78 6.49 5.89 13.18
N SER A 79 6.67 5.30 12.00
CA SER A 79 6.02 4.04 11.63
C SER A 79 6.98 3.09 10.95
N GLU A 80 6.82 1.81 11.28
CA GLU A 80 7.63 0.72 10.75
C GLU A 80 6.75 -0.29 10.03
N ARG A 81 7.24 -0.81 8.89
CA ARG A 81 6.58 -1.84 8.10
C ARG A 81 7.32 -3.16 8.23
N ARG A 82 6.61 -4.21 8.62
CA ARG A 82 7.17 -5.56 8.74
C ARG A 82 6.26 -6.61 8.13
N TRP A 83 6.86 -7.71 7.70
CA TRP A 83 6.13 -8.90 7.28
C TRP A 83 5.87 -9.78 8.50
N ILE A 84 4.62 -10.18 8.72
CA ILE A 84 4.22 -11.09 9.79
C ILE A 84 3.51 -12.32 9.22
N PRO A 85 3.49 -13.45 9.95
CA PRO A 85 2.67 -14.60 9.58
C PRO A 85 1.18 -14.21 9.49
N SER A 86 0.51 -14.63 8.42
CA SER A 86 -0.94 -14.45 8.29
C SER A 86 -1.68 -15.63 8.93
N PRO A 87 -2.81 -15.41 9.63
CA PRO A 87 -3.63 -16.51 10.17
C PRO A 87 -4.21 -17.43 9.08
N SER A 88 -4.33 -16.96 7.84
CA SER A 88 -4.77 -17.74 6.68
C SER A 88 -3.64 -18.50 5.97
N GLY A 89 -2.44 -18.54 6.54
CA GLY A 89 -1.24 -19.03 5.88
C GLY A 89 -0.50 -17.95 5.08
N GLY A 90 0.81 -18.12 4.93
CA GLY A 90 1.69 -17.17 4.25
C GLY A 90 2.10 -15.98 5.13
N ARG A 91 2.45 -14.85 4.49
CA ARG A 91 2.89 -13.62 5.16
C ARG A 91 2.04 -12.44 4.70
N CYS A 92 1.73 -11.53 5.63
CA CYS A 92 1.06 -10.27 5.33
C CYS A 92 1.90 -9.08 5.82
N ARG A 93 1.67 -7.91 5.22
CA ARG A 93 2.31 -6.67 5.67
C ARG A 93 1.54 -6.12 6.87
N ALA A 94 2.27 -5.76 7.91
CA ALA A 94 1.76 -5.05 9.06
C ALA A 94 2.55 -3.76 9.31
N VAL A 95 1.86 -2.78 9.88
CA VAL A 95 2.41 -1.47 10.25
C VAL A 95 2.36 -1.32 11.76
N THR A 96 3.48 -0.92 12.35
CA THR A 96 3.55 -0.45 13.74
C THR A 96 3.72 1.07 13.73
N VAL A 97 3.07 1.78 14.65
CA VAL A 97 3.30 3.20 14.88
C VAL A 97 3.93 3.33 16.26
N ALA A 98 5.16 3.83 16.32
CA ALA A 98 5.95 3.98 17.55
C ALA A 98 5.79 5.37 18.19
N GLY A 99 5.38 6.37 17.41
CA GLY A 99 5.18 7.72 17.89
C GLY A 99 4.41 8.59 16.91
N ILE A 100 3.66 9.55 17.42
CA ILE A 100 2.95 10.56 16.64
C ILE A 100 3.34 11.92 17.21
N GLY A 101 4.14 12.68 16.44
CA GLY A 101 4.53 14.04 16.77
C GLY A 101 3.38 15.03 16.57
N PRO A 102 3.56 16.30 16.96
CA PRO A 102 2.53 17.32 16.80
C PRO A 102 2.11 17.40 15.33
N VAL A 103 0.81 17.23 15.08
CA VAL A 103 0.22 17.45 13.76
C VAL A 103 0.48 18.92 13.43
N SER A 104 1.46 19.20 12.59
CA SER A 104 1.63 20.56 12.08
C SER A 104 0.32 20.96 11.42
N THR A 105 -0.32 22.03 11.91
CA THR A 105 -1.51 22.64 11.31
C THR A 105 -1.25 23.22 9.90
N ARG A 106 -0.02 23.08 9.37
CA ARG A 106 0.32 23.43 8.00
C ARG A 106 -0.33 22.48 7.01
N ASN A 107 -0.94 23.10 6.00
CA ASN A 107 -1.66 22.50 4.89
C ASN A 107 -1.06 21.15 4.42
N PRO A 108 -1.85 20.06 4.38
CA PRO A 108 -1.39 18.75 3.89
C PRO A 108 -0.80 18.79 2.47
N ARG A 109 -1.19 19.77 1.66
CA ARG A 109 -0.69 20.01 0.30
C ARG A 109 0.78 20.43 0.23
N GLU A 110 1.31 21.13 1.24
CA GLU A 110 2.71 21.58 1.22
C GLU A 110 3.69 20.43 1.45
N TYR A 111 3.26 19.36 2.10
CA TYR A 111 4.15 18.26 2.47
C TYR A 111 4.51 17.34 1.29
N ILE A 112 3.58 17.15 0.34
CA ILE A 112 3.82 16.34 -0.87
C ILE A 112 4.98 16.91 -1.70
N SER A 113 5.27 18.20 -1.58
CA SER A 113 6.33 18.87 -2.33
C SER A 113 7.74 18.74 -1.72
N ARG A 114 7.90 18.25 -0.47
CA ARG A 114 9.20 18.26 0.23
C ARG A 114 9.95 16.93 0.24
N ARG A 115 9.36 15.84 -0.25
CA ARG A 115 10.13 14.62 -0.53
C ARG A 115 10.31 14.50 -2.04
N VAL A 116 11.35 15.18 -2.55
CA VAL A 116 12.03 14.64 -3.72
C VAL A 116 12.35 13.18 -3.36
N PRO A 117 11.92 12.18 -4.15
CA PRO A 117 12.34 10.82 -3.90
C PRO A 117 13.85 10.86 -3.99
N VAL A 118 14.56 10.76 -2.86
CA VAL A 118 15.96 10.37 -2.90
C VAL A 118 15.89 8.97 -3.49
N LYS A 119 16.23 8.89 -4.77
CA LYS A 119 16.42 7.66 -5.50
C LYS A 119 17.51 6.93 -4.74
N ARG A 120 17.12 6.17 -3.72
CA ARG A 120 18.00 5.18 -3.10
C ARG A 120 18.29 4.24 -4.25
N GLU A 121 19.50 4.33 -4.76
CA GLU A 121 20.07 3.32 -5.63
C GLU A 121 20.10 2.05 -4.79
N GLY A 122 18.98 1.33 -4.80
CA GLY A 122 18.97 -0.06 -4.37
C GLY A 122 20.04 -0.78 -5.19
N PRO A 123 20.70 -1.79 -4.62
CA PRO A 123 21.69 -2.56 -5.37
C PRO A 123 21.02 -2.96 -6.67
N ALA A 124 21.64 -2.59 -7.80
CA ALA A 124 21.09 -2.81 -9.13
C ALA A 124 20.53 -4.22 -9.15
N ALA A 125 19.20 -4.34 -9.21
CA ALA A 125 18.57 -5.63 -9.37
C ALA A 125 19.27 -6.22 -10.58
N ARG A 126 20.07 -7.29 -10.37
CA ARG A 126 20.78 -7.95 -11.45
C ARG A 126 19.70 -8.23 -12.47
N ARG A 127 19.70 -7.46 -13.56
CA ARG A 127 18.87 -7.72 -14.73
C ARG A 127 19.48 -8.99 -15.30
N VAL A 128 19.17 -10.11 -14.65
CA VAL A 128 19.48 -11.43 -15.19
C VAL A 128 18.64 -11.48 -16.44
N LEU A 129 19.29 -11.20 -17.55
CA LEU A 129 18.67 -11.32 -18.85
C LEU A 129 18.17 -12.77 -18.90
N PRO A 130 16.88 -12.99 -19.21
CA PRO A 130 16.39 -14.35 -19.31
C PRO A 130 17.28 -15.11 -20.30
N PRO A 131 17.62 -16.38 -20.02
CA PRO A 131 18.39 -17.22 -20.91
C PRO A 131 17.89 -17.12 -22.35
N VAL A 132 18.81 -17.18 -23.31
CA VAL A 132 18.51 -17.01 -24.75
C VAL A 132 17.41 -17.98 -25.21
N SER A 133 17.36 -19.20 -24.64
CA SER A 133 16.30 -20.18 -24.88
C SER A 133 14.89 -19.65 -24.56
N ILE A 134 14.72 -18.93 -23.45
CA ILE A 134 13.44 -18.33 -23.06
C ILE A 134 13.05 -17.20 -24.02
N ARG A 135 14.02 -16.41 -24.48
CA ARG A 135 13.77 -15.34 -25.47
C ARG A 135 13.35 -15.92 -26.81
N ASN A 136 14.07 -16.93 -27.29
CA ASN A 136 13.79 -17.58 -28.56
C ASN A 136 12.45 -18.32 -28.54
N LEU A 137 12.13 -19.01 -27.43
CA LEU A 137 10.81 -19.63 -27.25
C LEU A 137 9.68 -18.59 -27.30
N ARG A 138 9.86 -17.42 -26.69
CA ARG A 138 8.88 -16.32 -26.76
C ARG A 138 8.70 -15.81 -28.18
N THR A 139 9.79 -15.60 -28.93
CA THR A 139 9.74 -15.22 -30.34
C THR A 139 8.98 -16.27 -31.16
N TRP A 140 9.30 -17.55 -30.98
CA TRP A 140 8.65 -18.65 -31.68
C TRP A 140 7.16 -18.76 -31.34
N MET A 141 6.77 -18.60 -30.07
CA MET A 141 5.36 -18.64 -29.66
C MET A 141 4.50 -17.56 -30.33
N VAL A 142 5.10 -16.42 -30.71
CA VAL A 142 4.40 -15.33 -31.40
C VAL A 142 4.31 -15.58 -32.91
N SER A 143 5.28 -16.30 -33.49
CA SER A 143 5.33 -16.56 -34.94
C SER A 143 4.78 -17.93 -35.37
N ARG A 144 4.50 -18.85 -34.42
CA ARG A 144 4.04 -20.22 -34.72
C ARG A 144 2.69 -20.26 -35.41
N LYS A 145 2.51 -21.24 -36.31
CA LYS A 145 1.19 -21.57 -36.87
C LYS A 145 0.43 -22.54 -35.95
N PRO A 146 -0.91 -22.51 -35.93
CA PRO A 146 -1.70 -23.52 -35.24
C PRO A 146 -1.33 -24.93 -35.73
N GLY A 147 -1.06 -25.86 -34.80
CA GLY A 147 -0.65 -27.23 -35.10
C GLY A 147 0.87 -27.47 -35.16
N GLU A 148 1.68 -26.41 -35.09
CA GLU A 148 3.14 -26.53 -35.10
C GLU A 148 3.67 -26.99 -33.73
N ARG A 149 4.53 -28.01 -33.74
CA ARG A 149 5.16 -28.57 -32.52
C ARG A 149 6.31 -27.66 -32.07
N VAL A 150 6.49 -27.54 -30.75
CA VAL A 150 7.60 -26.77 -30.16
C VAL A 150 8.94 -27.39 -30.59
N PRO A 151 9.89 -26.61 -31.15
CA PRO A 151 11.22 -27.10 -31.47
C PRO A 151 11.91 -27.71 -30.25
N HIS A 152 12.58 -28.86 -30.45
CA HIS A 152 13.24 -29.63 -29.39
C HIS A 152 14.35 -28.83 -28.66
N GLU A 153 14.88 -27.79 -29.29
CA GLU A 153 15.83 -26.83 -28.73
C GLU A 153 15.27 -25.97 -27.58
N TYR A 154 13.95 -25.91 -27.42
CA TYR A 154 13.26 -25.21 -26.31
C TYR A 154 12.57 -26.16 -25.33
N ALA A 155 12.57 -27.46 -25.61
CA ALA A 155 12.00 -28.44 -24.71
C ALA A 155 12.88 -28.56 -23.46
N PRO A 156 12.30 -28.55 -22.24
CA PRO A 156 13.08 -28.83 -21.05
C PRO A 156 13.67 -30.23 -21.19
N VAL A 157 15.01 -30.32 -21.18
CA VAL A 157 15.70 -31.61 -21.12
C VAL A 157 15.16 -32.34 -19.91
N GLY A 158 14.45 -33.45 -20.13
CA GLY A 158 13.98 -34.32 -19.06
C GLY A 158 15.18 -34.71 -18.21
N GLY A 159 15.15 -34.35 -16.93
CA GLY A 159 16.07 -34.88 -15.95
C GLY A 159 15.81 -36.38 -15.81
N GLY A 160 16.79 -37.18 -16.22
CA GLY A 160 16.99 -38.53 -15.69
C GLY A 160 17.73 -38.45 -14.36
#